data_AF-A0A0F2PZT7-F1
#
_entry.id   AF-A0A0F2PZT7-F1
#
_cell.length_a   1.000
_cell.length_b   1.000
_cell.length_c   1.000
_cell.angle_alpha   90.00
_cell.angle_beta   90.00
_cell.angle_gamma   90.00
#
_symmetry.space_group_name_H-M   'P 1'
#
loop_
_entity.id
_entity.type
_entity.pdbx_description
1 polymer ?
#
loop_
_entity_poly.entity_id
_entity_poly.type
_entity_poly.pdbx_seq_one_letter_code
_entity_poly.pdbx_strand_id
1 'polypeptide(L)'
;MLVPIMAVPIMAMNYTVMPGDTLFKIGQRFGVSYQSIMGQNGLKSSTLKPGVNLSIPQKPDAGSLYTVKAGDTLFLLAKKFGTTADAIKRANGLKSDTIKVGQKIRISTSTTAVGSSRSHSGHNFTQEELDLLARAVYSEARGEIYTGQIAVAAVILNRMDSSDFPNDVRGVIFQPWAFTAVHDGQFWLTPNPTAMRAVRDAINGNDPTGDALYYWNPVTATNKWVWTRPIITTIGKHVFAR
;
A
#
# COMPACT_ATOMS: atom_id res chain seq x y z
N MET A 1 27.66 34.34 12.29
CA MET A 1 27.62 33.05 13.02
C MET A 1 26.71 32.09 12.26
N LEU A 2 27.29 31.05 11.65
CA LEU A 2 26.54 29.94 11.06
C LEU A 2 26.04 29.05 12.20
N VAL A 3 24.73 28.95 12.38
CA VAL A 3 24.13 27.97 13.30
C VAL A 3 24.27 26.60 12.64
N PRO A 4 24.90 25.60 13.27
CA PRO A 4 25.02 24.27 12.68
C PRO A 4 23.61 23.68 12.54
N ILE A 5 23.30 23.20 11.34
CA ILE A 5 22.06 22.51 11.02
C ILE A 5 22.03 21.23 11.87
N MET A 6 21.28 21.25 12.99
CA MET A 6 21.03 20.03 13.76
C MET A 6 20.27 19.05 12.87
N ALA A 7 20.95 17.99 12.44
CA ALA A 7 20.27 16.79 11.98
C ALA A 7 19.34 16.34 13.12
N VAL A 8 18.04 16.24 12.83
CA VAL A 8 17.06 15.75 13.80
C VAL A 8 17.56 14.38 14.28
N PRO A 9 17.86 14.19 15.59
CA PRO A 9 18.28 12.89 16.09
C PRO A 9 17.08 11.97 15.94
N ILE A 10 17.15 11.05 14.98
CA ILE A 10 16.21 9.94 14.91
C ILE A 10 16.48 9.16 16.19
N MET A 11 15.59 9.28 17.18
CA MET A 11 15.68 8.44 18.36
C MET A 11 15.73 7.00 17.87
N ALA A 12 16.61 6.19 18.45
CA ALA A 12 16.77 4.81 18.06
C ALA A 12 16.49 3.90 19.24
N MET A 13 15.74 2.82 19.00
CA MET A 13 15.56 1.75 19.97
C MET A 13 16.60 0.66 19.69
N ASN A 14 17.28 0.18 20.72
CA ASN A 14 18.24 -0.90 20.57
C ASN A 14 17.50 -2.24 20.53
N TYR A 15 17.82 -3.07 19.52
CA TYR A 15 17.25 -4.40 19.34
C TYR A 15 18.36 -5.44 19.16
N THR A 16 18.34 -6.49 19.97
CA THR A 16 19.26 -7.63 19.83
C THR A 16 18.68 -8.64 18.84
N VAL A 17 19.39 -8.91 17.75
CA VAL A 17 19.00 -9.87 16.72
C VAL A 17 18.86 -11.27 17.33
N MET A 18 17.72 -11.93 17.10
CA MET A 18 17.45 -13.29 17.54
C MET A 18 17.70 -14.32 16.43
N PRO A 19 17.88 -15.62 16.75
CA PRO A 19 17.89 -16.69 15.74
C PRO A 19 16.64 -16.66 14.86
N GLY A 20 16.83 -16.65 13.54
CA GLY A 20 15.73 -16.60 12.56
C GLY A 20 15.26 -15.20 12.17
N ASP A 21 15.84 -14.15 12.76
CA ASP A 21 15.61 -12.77 12.34
C ASP A 21 16.23 -12.46 10.98
N THR A 22 15.54 -11.61 10.23
CA THR A 22 16.08 -10.92 9.06
C THR A 22 15.81 -9.44 9.21
N LEU A 23 16.61 -8.58 8.56
CA LEU A 23 16.33 -7.13 8.56
C LEU A 23 14.92 -6.81 8.02
N PHE A 24 14.39 -7.66 7.15
CA PHE A 24 13.02 -7.56 6.66
C PHE A 24 12.01 -7.81 7.79
N LYS A 25 12.12 -8.91 8.53
CA LYS A 25 11.24 -9.23 9.67
C LYS A 25 11.35 -8.19 10.79
N ILE A 26 12.57 -7.73 11.08
CA ILE A 26 12.83 -6.69 12.07
C ILE A 26 12.20 -5.36 11.60
N GLY A 27 12.41 -4.97 10.34
CA GLY A 27 11.78 -3.77 9.78
C GLY A 27 10.26 -3.82 9.84
N GLN A 28 9.66 -4.96 9.51
CA GLN A 28 8.22 -5.18 9.64
C GLN A 28 7.75 -5.04 11.08
N ARG A 29 8.49 -5.61 12.05
CA ARG A 29 8.18 -5.54 13.48
C ARG A 29 8.16 -4.11 14.00
N PHE A 30 9.10 -3.28 13.54
CA PHE A 30 9.28 -1.91 14.03
C PHE A 30 8.70 -0.84 13.11
N GLY A 31 7.99 -1.23 12.05
CA GLY A 31 7.35 -0.30 11.11
C GLY A 31 8.34 0.57 10.33
N VAL A 32 9.55 0.06 10.07
CA VAL A 32 10.62 0.76 9.34
C VAL A 32 11.19 -0.11 8.22
N SER A 33 11.76 0.51 7.19
CA SER A 33 12.35 -0.25 6.08
C SER A 33 13.63 -0.98 6.51
N TYR A 34 13.90 -2.14 5.92
CA TYR A 34 15.16 -2.82 6.15
C TYR A 34 16.35 -1.94 5.70
N GLN A 35 16.18 -1.13 4.65
CA GLN A 35 17.19 -0.17 4.20
C GLN A 35 17.47 0.92 5.24
N SER A 36 16.45 1.41 5.94
CA SER A 36 16.65 2.39 7.03
C SER A 36 17.40 1.77 8.21
N ILE A 37 17.13 0.50 8.53
CA ILE A 37 17.91 -0.21 9.55
C ILE A 37 19.36 -0.37 9.09
N MET A 38 19.60 -0.76 7.83
CA MET A 38 20.97 -0.85 7.29
C MET A 38 21.71 0.48 7.33
N GLY A 39 21.07 1.55 6.86
CA GLY A 39 21.66 2.89 6.85
C GLY A 39 21.98 3.40 8.26
N GLN A 40 21.07 3.21 9.21
CA GLN A 40 21.26 3.61 10.61
C GLN A 40 22.42 2.86 11.28
N ASN A 41 22.67 1.61 10.87
CA ASN A 41 23.68 0.74 11.48
C ASN A 41 24.95 0.57 10.63
N GLY A 42 25.09 1.33 9.53
CA GLY A 42 26.23 1.22 8.61
C GLY A 42 26.41 -0.18 7.99
N LEU A 43 25.34 -0.97 7.88
CA LEU A 43 25.41 -2.34 7.38
C LEU A 43 25.62 -2.35 5.86
N LYS A 44 26.63 -3.09 5.41
CA LYS A 44 26.92 -3.30 3.98
C LYS A 44 26.21 -4.51 3.37
N SER A 45 25.64 -5.37 4.22
CA SER A 45 24.92 -6.59 3.82
C SER A 45 23.66 -6.75 4.67
N SER A 46 22.66 -7.43 4.10
CA SER A 46 21.41 -7.74 4.81
C SER A 46 21.48 -8.98 5.71
N THR A 47 22.58 -9.71 5.68
CA THR A 47 22.81 -10.90 6.52
C THR A 47 23.05 -10.47 7.97
N LEU A 48 22.24 -11.02 8.89
CA LEU A 48 22.36 -10.76 10.32
C LEU A 48 22.91 -11.98 11.05
N LYS A 49 23.70 -11.73 12.09
CA LYS A 49 24.13 -12.74 13.06
C LYS A 49 23.31 -12.57 14.33
N PRO A 50 22.76 -13.65 14.93
CA PRO A 50 22.14 -13.58 16.23
C PRO A 50 23.07 -12.98 17.28
N GLY A 51 22.53 -12.17 18.20
CA GLY A 51 23.26 -11.46 19.24
C GLY A 51 23.79 -10.07 18.84
N VAL A 52 23.70 -9.68 17.56
CA VAL A 52 24.07 -8.31 17.13
C VAL A 52 23.05 -7.31 17.64
N ASN A 53 23.51 -6.20 18.23
CA ASN A 53 22.65 -5.08 18.59
C ASN A 53 22.49 -4.15 17.39
N LEU A 54 21.24 -3.93 16.98
CA LEU A 54 20.85 -2.97 15.96
C LEU A 54 20.20 -1.75 16.62
N SER A 55 20.64 -0.58 16.19
CA SER A 55 19.97 0.69 16.39
C SER A 55 18.80 0.77 15.40
N ILE A 56 17.59 0.45 15.85
CA ILE A 56 16.40 0.52 15.01
C ILE A 56 15.93 1.97 14.97
N PRO A 57 15.87 2.61 13.79
CA PRO A 57 15.37 3.98 13.69
C PRO A 57 13.92 4.01 14.15
N GLN A 58 13.54 4.99 14.98
CA GLN A 58 12.13 5.25 15.25
C GLN A 58 11.47 5.75 13.96
N LYS A 59 10.24 5.29 13.72
CA LYS A 59 9.38 5.83 12.65
C LYS A 59 9.27 7.35 12.87
N PRO A 60 9.45 8.19 11.83
CA PRO A 60 9.31 9.63 12.00
C PRO A 60 7.92 9.93 12.57
N ASP A 61 7.88 10.69 13.66
CA ASP A 61 6.64 11.12 14.28
C ASP A 61 5.77 11.85 13.24
N ALA A 62 4.45 11.73 13.44
CA ALA A 62 3.44 12.45 12.69
C ALA A 62 3.83 13.93 12.53
N GLY A 63 4.12 14.35 11.29
CA GLY A 63 4.45 15.75 10.99
C GLY A 63 5.95 16.06 10.92
N SER A 64 6.83 15.07 10.91
CA SER A 64 8.26 15.23 10.68
C SER A 64 8.54 16.01 9.38
N LEU A 65 9.26 17.14 9.49
CA LEU A 65 9.67 17.96 8.35
C LEU A 65 10.88 17.32 7.66
N TYR A 66 10.72 16.99 6.38
CA TYR A 66 11.77 16.47 5.51
C TYR A 66 12.17 17.52 4.47
N THR A 67 13.47 17.69 4.24
CA THR A 67 13.99 18.56 3.16
C THR A 67 14.28 17.71 1.94
N VAL A 68 13.57 17.98 0.85
CA VAL A 68 13.68 17.27 -0.43
C VAL A 68 15.09 17.38 -0.99
N LYS A 69 15.68 16.25 -1.37
CA LYS A 69 17.02 16.14 -1.95
C LYS A 69 16.93 15.88 -3.45
N ALA A 70 18.05 16.04 -4.16
CA ALA A 70 18.14 15.69 -5.57
C ALA A 70 17.78 14.21 -5.77
N GLY A 71 16.87 13.94 -6.71
CA GLY A 71 16.36 12.59 -7.00
C GLY A 71 15.18 12.14 -6.14
N ASP A 72 14.75 12.92 -5.16
CA ASP A 72 13.55 12.61 -4.39
C ASP A 72 12.28 12.80 -5.22
N THR A 73 11.33 11.88 -5.07
CA THR A 73 9.95 12.00 -5.55
C THR A 73 9.01 11.71 -4.39
N LEU A 74 7.75 12.19 -4.45
CA LEU A 74 6.78 11.87 -3.40
C LEU A 74 6.60 10.36 -3.23
N PHE A 75 6.69 9.60 -4.32
CA PHE A 75 6.67 8.14 -4.29
C PHE A 75 7.87 7.55 -3.53
N LEU A 76 9.09 7.99 -3.83
CA LEU A 76 10.29 7.49 -3.15
C LEU A 76 10.32 7.87 -1.68
N LEU A 77 9.84 9.07 -1.34
CA LEU A 77 9.71 9.53 0.05
C LEU A 77 8.62 8.74 0.79
N ALA A 78 7.45 8.56 0.19
CA ALA A 78 6.39 7.72 0.72
C ALA A 78 6.88 6.30 1.04
N LYS A 79 7.58 5.67 0.08
CA LYS A 79 8.21 4.35 0.25
C LYS A 79 9.25 4.34 1.37
N LYS A 80 10.11 5.36 1.41
CA LYS A 80 11.18 5.49 2.41
C LYS A 80 10.63 5.64 3.83
N PHE A 81 9.51 6.34 3.98
CA PHE A 81 8.95 6.70 5.28
C PHE A 81 7.71 5.91 5.67
N GLY A 82 7.30 4.92 4.87
CA GLY A 82 6.15 4.08 5.17
C GLY A 82 4.82 4.85 5.23
N THR A 83 4.59 5.73 4.26
CA THR A 83 3.33 6.49 4.06
C THR A 83 2.95 6.45 2.58
N THR A 84 1.95 7.22 2.14
CA THR A 84 1.55 7.33 0.72
C THR A 84 1.91 8.69 0.14
N ALA A 85 2.13 8.75 -1.17
CA ALA A 85 2.38 10.02 -1.86
C ALA A 85 1.23 11.00 -1.65
N ASP A 86 -0.02 10.52 -1.69
CA ASP A 86 -1.20 11.35 -1.44
C ASP A 86 -1.32 11.82 0.01
N ALA A 87 -0.95 11.01 1.00
CA ALA A 87 -0.88 11.47 2.38
C ALA A 87 0.14 12.59 2.53
N ILE A 88 1.31 12.48 1.89
CA ILE A 88 2.30 13.56 1.85
C ILE A 88 1.72 14.78 1.12
N LYS A 89 1.05 14.62 -0.02
CA LYS A 89 0.44 15.75 -0.76
C LYS A 89 -0.58 16.50 0.08
N ARG A 90 -1.54 15.78 0.66
CA ARG A 90 -2.59 16.37 1.50
C ARG A 90 -1.99 17.09 2.70
N ALA A 91 -1.03 16.47 3.39
CA ALA A 91 -0.35 17.07 4.54
C ALA A 91 0.44 18.35 4.19
N ASN A 92 0.72 18.58 2.90
CA ASN A 92 1.49 19.72 2.41
C ASN A 92 0.70 20.62 1.45
N GLY A 93 -0.61 20.40 1.28
CA GLY A 93 -1.44 21.16 0.33
C GLY A 93 -0.94 21.10 -1.12
N LEU A 94 -0.23 20.03 -1.52
CA LEU A 94 0.31 19.91 -2.87
C LEU A 94 -0.80 19.55 -3.85
N LYS A 95 -0.87 20.28 -4.97
CA LYS A 95 -1.83 20.04 -6.06
C LYS A 95 -1.34 18.98 -7.06
N SER A 96 -0.07 18.64 -7.04
CA SER A 96 0.55 17.64 -7.92
C SER A 96 1.62 16.85 -7.18
N ASP A 97 2.20 15.85 -7.85
CA ASP A 97 3.26 15.00 -7.30
C ASP A 97 4.65 15.67 -7.36
N THR A 98 4.72 16.90 -7.88
CA THR A 98 5.95 17.63 -8.11
C THR A 98 6.47 18.23 -6.80
N ILE A 99 7.70 17.89 -6.46
CA ILE A 99 8.45 18.49 -5.34
C ILE A 99 9.79 19.04 -5.84
N LYS A 100 10.28 20.11 -5.20
CA LYS A 100 11.54 20.77 -5.58
C LYS A 100 12.64 20.45 -4.58
N VAL A 101 13.87 20.29 -5.06
CA VAL A 101 15.03 20.16 -4.18
C VAL A 101 15.10 21.36 -3.23
N GLY A 102 15.36 21.11 -1.95
CA GLY A 102 15.35 22.10 -0.88
C GLY A 102 13.97 22.40 -0.30
N GLN A 103 12.88 21.93 -0.92
CA GLN A 103 11.53 22.08 -0.39
C GLN A 103 11.40 21.33 0.94
N LYS A 104 10.85 21.98 1.97
CA LYS A 104 10.50 21.33 3.22
C LYS A 104 9.08 20.80 3.12
N ILE A 105 8.90 19.49 3.29
CA ILE A 105 7.60 18.83 3.26
C ILE A 105 7.38 18.04 4.55
N ARG A 106 6.16 18.03 5.04
CA ARG A 106 5.71 17.21 6.16
C ARG A 106 5.52 15.77 5.69
N ILE A 107 6.25 14.85 6.28
CA ILE A 107 6.03 13.43 6.10
C ILE A 107 5.00 13.01 7.15
N SER A 108 3.71 13.07 6.77
CA SER A 108 2.64 12.59 7.64
C SER A 108 2.66 11.08 7.64
N THR A 109 3.14 10.51 8.75
CA THR A 109 2.95 9.10 9.08
C THR A 109 1.66 8.85 9.86
N SER A 110 1.00 9.92 10.32
CA SER A 110 -0.35 9.90 10.82
C SER A 110 -1.31 9.81 9.64
N THR A 111 -1.89 8.62 9.51
CA THR A 111 -3.26 8.44 9.02
C THR A 111 -4.19 9.19 9.97
N THR A 112 -4.16 10.52 9.99
CA THR A 112 -5.17 11.29 10.70
C THR A 112 -6.46 11.09 9.92
N ALA A 113 -7.27 10.17 10.44
CA ALA A 113 -8.63 9.93 10.05
C ALA A 113 -9.41 11.26 10.09
N VAL A 114 -9.60 11.88 8.93
CA VAL A 114 -10.71 12.80 8.70
C VAL A 114 -11.22 12.50 7.30
N GLY A 115 -12.43 11.92 7.28
CA GLY A 115 -13.10 11.40 6.10
C GLY A 115 -13.30 9.89 6.18
N SER A 116 -14.12 9.46 7.14
CA SER A 116 -14.65 8.09 7.30
C SER A 116 -13.65 6.96 7.02
N SER A 117 -12.98 6.50 8.07
CA SER A 117 -12.55 5.11 8.10
C SER A 117 -13.81 4.25 7.94
N ARG A 118 -14.09 3.80 6.72
CA ARG A 118 -14.75 2.51 6.51
C ARG A 118 -13.78 1.48 7.08
N SER A 119 -13.81 1.34 8.40
CA SER A 119 -13.37 0.12 9.04
C SER A 119 -14.30 -0.91 8.44
N HIS A 120 -13.78 -1.68 7.48
CA HIS A 120 -14.40 -2.88 6.96
C HIS A 120 -14.77 -3.74 8.17
N SER A 121 -15.99 -3.57 8.67
CA SER A 121 -16.60 -4.21 9.84
C SER A 121 -15.64 -4.88 10.84
N GLY A 122 -14.73 -4.14 11.48
CA GLY A 122 -13.81 -4.71 12.50
C GLY A 122 -12.93 -5.88 12.02
N HIS A 123 -12.76 -6.04 10.71
CA HIS A 123 -12.10 -7.17 10.08
C HIS A 123 -10.58 -6.96 10.08
N ASN A 124 -9.89 -7.66 10.98
CA ASN A 124 -8.44 -7.74 10.97
C ASN A 124 -8.00 -8.79 9.93
N PHE A 125 -7.61 -8.32 8.75
CA PHE A 125 -7.13 -9.19 7.68
C PHE A 125 -5.90 -10.01 8.12
N THR A 126 -5.99 -11.33 7.99
CA THR A 126 -4.88 -12.27 8.18
C THR A 126 -3.88 -12.18 7.03
N GLN A 127 -2.66 -12.70 7.21
CA GLN A 127 -1.66 -12.70 6.13
C GLN A 127 -2.11 -13.57 4.96
N GLU A 128 -2.85 -14.64 5.24
CA GLU A 128 -3.46 -15.53 4.26
C GLU A 128 -4.50 -14.81 3.40
N GLU A 129 -5.34 -13.96 4.01
CA GLU A 129 -6.32 -13.15 3.29
C GLU A 129 -5.68 -12.05 2.46
N LEU A 130 -4.65 -11.39 3.01
CA LEU A 130 -3.86 -10.42 2.26
C LEU A 130 -3.20 -11.06 1.03
N ASP A 131 -2.71 -12.29 1.18
CA ASP A 131 -2.13 -13.06 0.08
C ASP A 131 -3.19 -13.41 -0.98
N LEU A 132 -4.40 -13.81 -0.57
CA LEU A 132 -5.51 -14.09 -1.48
C LEU A 132 -5.94 -12.83 -2.26
N LEU A 133 -6.13 -11.72 -1.56
CA LEU A 133 -6.44 -10.42 -2.17
C LEU A 133 -5.36 -10.01 -3.17
N ALA A 134 -4.08 -10.15 -2.81
CA ALA A 134 -2.98 -9.78 -3.68
C ALA A 134 -2.90 -10.66 -4.93
N ARG A 135 -3.24 -11.95 -4.82
CA ARG A 135 -3.31 -12.88 -5.96
C ARG A 135 -4.46 -12.51 -6.89
N ALA A 136 -5.64 -12.22 -6.35
CA ALA A 136 -6.81 -11.77 -7.13
C ALA A 136 -6.57 -10.43 -7.83
N VAL A 137 -5.97 -9.45 -7.14
CA VAL A 137 -5.60 -8.17 -7.77
C VAL A 137 -4.58 -8.37 -8.87
N TYR A 138 -3.58 -9.23 -8.64
CA TYR A 138 -2.56 -9.49 -9.64
C TYR A 138 -3.14 -10.15 -10.89
N SER A 139 -4.08 -11.10 -10.78
CA SER A 139 -4.66 -11.75 -11.97
C SER A 139 -5.49 -10.80 -12.82
N GLU A 140 -6.24 -9.90 -12.19
CA GLU A 140 -7.19 -9.02 -12.89
C GLU A 140 -6.53 -7.74 -13.41
N ALA A 141 -5.51 -7.24 -12.71
CA ALA A 141 -4.86 -5.97 -13.01
C ALA A 141 -3.37 -6.12 -13.34
N ARG A 142 -2.92 -7.31 -13.78
CA ARG A 142 -1.54 -7.48 -14.25
C ARG A 142 -1.27 -6.56 -15.44
N GLY A 143 -0.23 -5.75 -15.33
CA GLY A 143 0.16 -4.82 -16.39
C GLY A 143 -0.69 -3.56 -16.46
N GLU A 144 -1.69 -3.40 -15.59
CA GLU A 144 -2.37 -2.13 -15.38
C GLU A 144 -1.47 -1.17 -14.59
N ILE A 145 -1.76 0.13 -14.74
CA ILE A 145 -1.17 1.17 -13.90
C ILE A 145 -1.49 0.90 -12.42
N TYR A 146 -0.65 1.42 -11.51
CA TYR A 146 -0.79 1.15 -10.08
C TYR A 146 -2.18 1.51 -9.52
N THR A 147 -2.76 2.63 -9.97
CA THR A 147 -4.13 3.03 -9.60
C THR A 147 -5.18 2.01 -10.02
N GLY A 148 -4.99 1.32 -11.15
CA GLY A 148 -5.88 0.24 -11.59
C GLY A 148 -5.80 -1.01 -10.70
N GLN A 149 -4.62 -1.30 -10.13
CA GLN A 149 -4.48 -2.38 -9.14
C GLN A 149 -5.17 -2.03 -7.82
N ILE A 150 -5.07 -0.78 -7.37
CA ILE A 150 -5.82 -0.30 -6.19
C ILE A 150 -7.32 -0.37 -6.46
N ALA A 151 -7.75 0.02 -7.67
CA ALA A 151 -9.15 0.00 -8.07
C ALA A 151 -9.77 -1.40 -7.97
N VAL A 152 -9.09 -2.44 -8.47
CA VAL A 152 -9.57 -3.83 -8.33
C VAL A 152 -9.62 -4.26 -6.86
N ALA A 153 -8.59 -3.91 -6.07
CA ALA A 153 -8.58 -4.21 -4.64
C ALA A 153 -9.76 -3.54 -3.91
N ALA A 154 -10.04 -2.27 -4.23
CA ALA A 154 -11.15 -1.52 -3.65
C ALA A 154 -12.51 -2.14 -4.01
N VAL A 155 -12.70 -2.62 -5.24
CA VAL A 155 -13.93 -3.34 -5.62
C VAL A 155 -14.13 -4.61 -4.78
N ILE A 156 -13.08 -5.39 -4.52
CA ILE A 156 -13.18 -6.59 -3.68
C ILE A 156 -13.66 -6.22 -2.28
N LEU A 157 -13.10 -5.15 -1.72
CA LEU A 157 -13.50 -4.63 -0.42
C LEU A 157 -14.95 -4.11 -0.46
N ASN A 158 -15.32 -3.27 -1.43
CA ASN A 158 -16.68 -2.76 -1.57
C ASN A 158 -17.73 -3.89 -1.67
N ARG A 159 -17.37 -5.03 -2.29
CA ARG A 159 -18.21 -6.24 -2.28
C ARG A 159 -18.37 -6.81 -0.88
N MET A 160 -17.29 -6.97 -0.11
CA MET A 160 -17.39 -7.46 1.27
C MET A 160 -18.26 -6.57 2.17
N ASP A 161 -18.31 -5.26 1.90
CA ASP A 161 -19.18 -4.30 2.60
C ASP A 161 -20.63 -4.28 2.07
N SER A 162 -20.90 -4.88 0.91
CA SER A 162 -22.23 -4.89 0.28
C SER A 162 -23.03 -6.12 0.69
N SER A 163 -24.33 -5.92 0.98
CA SER A 163 -25.27 -7.02 1.26
C SER A 163 -25.51 -7.95 0.06
N ASP A 164 -25.12 -7.53 -1.14
CA ASP A 164 -25.31 -8.30 -2.38
C ASP A 164 -24.22 -9.37 -2.59
N PHE A 165 -23.18 -9.37 -1.74
CA PHE A 165 -22.03 -10.26 -1.85
C PHE A 165 -21.68 -10.89 -0.49
N PRO A 166 -20.87 -11.97 -0.48
CA PRO A 166 -20.28 -12.50 0.75
C PRO A 166 -19.49 -11.43 1.49
N ASN A 167 -19.52 -11.50 2.81
CA ASN A 167 -18.88 -10.55 3.71
C ASN A 167 -17.46 -10.97 4.14
N ASP A 168 -16.85 -11.93 3.45
CA ASP A 168 -15.50 -12.43 3.72
C ASP A 168 -14.66 -12.53 2.44
N VAL A 169 -13.34 -12.43 2.59
CA VAL A 169 -12.38 -12.40 1.46
C VAL A 169 -12.50 -13.64 0.58
N ARG A 170 -12.66 -14.81 1.19
CA ARG A 170 -12.73 -16.07 0.45
C ARG A 170 -14.04 -16.14 -0.33
N GLY A 171 -15.15 -15.78 0.30
CA GLY A 171 -16.47 -15.73 -0.33
C GLY A 171 -16.46 -14.84 -1.56
N VAL A 172 -15.91 -13.62 -1.48
CA VAL A 172 -15.85 -12.72 -2.63
C VAL A 172 -14.91 -13.23 -3.73
N ILE A 173 -13.74 -13.77 -3.37
CA ILE A 173 -12.75 -14.23 -4.36
C ILE A 173 -13.17 -15.53 -5.05
N PHE A 174 -13.78 -16.47 -4.32
CA PHE A 174 -14.14 -17.79 -4.84
C PHE A 174 -15.59 -17.90 -5.33
N GLN A 175 -16.32 -16.78 -5.40
CA GLN A 175 -17.60 -16.75 -6.09
C GLN A 175 -17.44 -17.26 -7.54
N PRO A 176 -18.35 -18.12 -8.03
CA PRO A 176 -18.31 -18.58 -9.41
C PRO A 176 -18.19 -17.40 -10.37
N TRP A 177 -17.19 -17.43 -11.25
CA TRP A 177 -16.92 -16.42 -12.28
C TRP A 177 -16.43 -15.04 -11.78
N ALA A 178 -16.05 -14.90 -10.49
CA ALA A 178 -15.63 -13.61 -9.93
C ALA A 178 -14.17 -13.22 -10.26
N PHE A 179 -13.25 -14.19 -10.29
CA PHE A 179 -11.82 -13.97 -10.58
C PHE A 179 -11.26 -15.12 -11.41
N THR A 180 -10.62 -14.82 -12.53
CA THR A 180 -10.08 -15.85 -13.45
C THR A 180 -8.95 -16.67 -12.81
N ALA A 181 -8.27 -16.09 -11.82
CA ALA A 181 -7.10 -16.63 -11.13
C ALA A 181 -7.32 -17.96 -10.41
N VAL A 182 -8.53 -18.20 -9.91
CA VAL A 182 -8.81 -19.33 -9.01
C VAL A 182 -8.57 -20.68 -9.71
N HIS A 183 -8.57 -20.71 -11.04
CA HIS A 183 -8.44 -21.92 -11.85
C HIS A 183 -7.08 -22.08 -12.53
N ASP A 184 -6.19 -21.09 -12.43
CA ASP A 184 -4.86 -21.12 -13.03
C ASP A 184 -3.84 -21.56 -11.98
N GLY A 185 -3.07 -22.61 -12.23
CA GLY A 185 -2.06 -23.15 -11.31
C GLY A 185 -0.97 -22.14 -10.86
N GLN A 186 -0.94 -20.94 -11.43
CA GLN A 186 -0.12 -19.80 -11.00
C GLN A 186 -0.66 -19.09 -9.75
N PHE A 187 -1.92 -19.36 -9.36
CA PHE A 187 -2.55 -18.76 -8.18
C PHE A 187 -1.75 -18.97 -6.91
N TRP A 188 -1.00 -20.08 -6.79
CA TRP A 188 -0.24 -20.47 -5.60
C TRP A 188 1.19 -19.89 -5.54
N LEU A 189 1.62 -19.09 -6.53
CA LEU A 189 2.94 -18.44 -6.53
C LEU A 189 3.02 -17.27 -5.54
N THR A 190 4.23 -16.86 -5.14
CA THR A 190 4.43 -15.76 -4.19
C THR A 190 3.70 -14.48 -4.63
N PRO A 191 2.95 -13.80 -3.74
CA PRO A 191 2.18 -12.60 -4.09
C PRO A 191 3.06 -11.51 -4.72
N ASN A 192 2.58 -10.91 -5.81
CA ASN A 192 3.30 -9.81 -6.45
C ASN A 192 3.41 -8.63 -5.45
N PRO A 193 4.62 -8.12 -5.15
CA PRO A 193 4.79 -7.05 -4.17
C PRO A 193 3.99 -5.78 -4.48
N THR A 194 3.73 -5.51 -5.77
CA THR A 194 2.93 -4.36 -6.22
C THR A 194 1.44 -4.58 -5.92
N ALA A 195 0.91 -5.77 -6.20
CA ALA A 195 -0.48 -6.11 -5.91
C ALA A 195 -0.74 -6.14 -4.39
N MET A 196 0.16 -6.73 -3.60
CA MET A 196 0.09 -6.70 -2.14
C MET A 196 0.11 -5.26 -1.59
N ARG A 197 0.88 -4.36 -2.20
CA ARG A 197 0.87 -2.95 -1.83
C ARG A 197 -0.46 -2.27 -2.19
N ALA A 198 -1.00 -2.56 -3.36
CA ALA A 198 -2.30 -2.03 -3.80
C ALA A 198 -3.44 -2.49 -2.87
N VAL A 199 -3.42 -3.76 -2.44
CA VAL A 199 -4.36 -4.30 -1.44
C VAL A 199 -4.29 -3.52 -0.13
N ARG A 200 -3.09 -3.30 0.40
CA ARG A 200 -2.93 -2.52 1.63
C ARG A 200 -3.40 -1.08 1.46
N ASP A 201 -3.15 -0.47 0.31
CA ASP A 201 -3.64 0.89 0.04
C ASP A 201 -5.17 0.94 0.02
N ALA A 202 -5.82 -0.04 -0.60
CA ALA A 202 -7.28 -0.16 -0.60
C ALA A 202 -7.86 -0.42 0.80
N ILE A 203 -7.26 -1.33 1.59
CA ILE A 203 -7.65 -1.59 2.99
C ILE A 203 -7.51 -0.33 3.84
N ASN A 204 -6.51 0.51 3.55
CA ASN A 204 -6.33 1.81 4.20
C ASN A 204 -7.31 2.90 3.69
N GLY A 205 -8.34 2.51 2.93
CA GLY A 205 -9.42 3.39 2.47
C GLY A 205 -9.16 4.09 1.14
N ASN A 206 -8.13 3.71 0.39
CA ASN A 206 -7.93 4.24 -0.95
C ASN A 206 -8.84 3.54 -1.96
N ASP A 207 -9.99 4.15 -2.24
CA ASP A 207 -10.89 3.72 -3.30
C ASP A 207 -10.92 4.75 -4.45
N PRO A 208 -10.14 4.54 -5.52
CA PRO A 208 -10.17 5.42 -6.70
C PRO A 208 -11.41 5.20 -7.58
N THR A 209 -12.23 4.17 -7.30
CA THR A 209 -13.39 3.80 -8.12
C THR A 209 -14.66 4.53 -7.73
N GLY A 210 -14.72 5.07 -6.52
CA GLY A 210 -15.91 5.75 -6.00
C GLY A 210 -17.03 4.79 -5.60
N ASP A 211 -16.71 3.74 -4.84
CA ASP A 211 -17.68 2.74 -4.33
C ASP A 211 -18.18 1.76 -5.41
N ALA A 212 -17.35 1.44 -6.41
CA ALA A 212 -17.72 0.51 -7.48
C ALA A 212 -17.81 -0.94 -6.97
N LEU A 213 -18.75 -1.71 -7.53
CA LEU A 213 -18.96 -3.14 -7.27
C LEU A 213 -18.62 -4.02 -8.48
N TYR A 214 -18.59 -3.42 -9.67
CA TYR A 214 -18.36 -4.09 -10.94
C TYR A 214 -17.27 -3.38 -11.74
N TYR A 215 -16.53 -4.15 -12.52
CA TYR A 215 -15.64 -3.61 -13.55
C TYR A 215 -15.59 -4.53 -14.76
N TRP A 216 -15.26 -3.98 -15.92
CA TRP A 216 -15.03 -4.75 -17.14
C TRP A 216 -14.08 -4.01 -18.08
N ASN A 217 -13.43 -4.77 -18.97
CA ASN A 217 -12.70 -4.18 -20.08
C ASN A 217 -13.69 -3.89 -21.24
N PRO A 218 -13.87 -2.62 -21.65
CA PRO A 218 -14.87 -2.24 -22.64
C PRO A 218 -14.59 -2.81 -24.03
N VAL A 219 -13.35 -3.22 -24.32
CA VAL A 219 -12.93 -3.80 -25.60
C VAL A 219 -13.26 -5.28 -25.69
N THR A 220 -13.18 -6.02 -24.58
CA THR A 220 -13.35 -7.48 -24.57
C THR A 220 -14.65 -7.95 -23.93
N ALA A 221 -15.40 -7.07 -23.26
CA ALA A 221 -16.66 -7.43 -22.59
C ALA A 221 -17.74 -7.84 -23.59
N THR A 222 -18.16 -9.10 -23.51
CA THR A 222 -19.25 -9.66 -24.34
C THR A 222 -20.59 -9.72 -23.60
N ASN A 223 -20.59 -9.67 -22.27
CA ASN A 223 -21.81 -9.72 -21.47
C ASN A 223 -22.60 -8.40 -21.60
N LYS A 224 -23.81 -8.44 -22.15
CA LYS A 224 -24.64 -7.24 -22.32
C LYS A 224 -25.11 -6.63 -21.00
N TRP A 225 -25.22 -7.44 -19.94
CA TRP A 225 -25.71 -6.99 -18.64
C TRP A 225 -24.80 -5.92 -18.00
N VAL A 226 -23.47 -6.01 -18.15
CA VAL A 226 -22.55 -5.05 -17.51
C VAL A 226 -22.76 -3.62 -18.01
N TRP A 227 -23.20 -3.46 -19.27
CA TRP A 227 -23.48 -2.16 -19.88
C TRP A 227 -24.79 -1.52 -19.41
N THR A 228 -25.60 -2.24 -18.63
CA THR A 228 -26.80 -1.70 -17.98
C THR A 228 -26.49 -1.05 -16.62
N ARG A 229 -25.27 -1.25 -16.10
CA ARG A 229 -24.85 -0.75 -14.80
C ARG A 229 -24.50 0.75 -14.85
N PRO A 230 -24.82 1.54 -13.81
CA PRO A 230 -24.38 2.93 -13.71
C PRO A 230 -22.84 3.04 -13.68
N ILE A 231 -22.25 3.55 -14.76
CA ILE A 231 -20.80 3.77 -14.88
C ILE A 231 -20.38 4.92 -13.97
N ILE A 232 -19.34 4.70 -13.18
CA ILE A 232 -18.77 5.70 -12.26
C ILE A 232 -17.53 6.34 -12.88
N THR A 233 -16.58 5.52 -13.33
CA THR A 233 -15.29 6.00 -13.84
C THR A 233 -14.61 4.98 -14.75
N THR A 234 -13.50 5.38 -15.37
CA THR A 234 -12.61 4.50 -16.14
C THR A 234 -11.18 4.70 -15.66
N ILE A 235 -10.50 3.61 -15.32
CA ILE A 235 -9.11 3.61 -14.84
C ILE A 235 -8.34 2.55 -15.62
N GLY A 236 -7.31 2.99 -16.33
CA GLY A 236 -6.55 2.11 -17.21
C GLY A 236 -7.46 1.52 -18.29
N LYS A 237 -7.49 0.19 -18.39
CA LYS A 237 -8.32 -0.54 -19.37
C LYS A 237 -9.70 -0.92 -18.84
N HIS A 238 -10.05 -0.54 -17.61
CA HIS A 238 -11.28 -0.98 -16.96
C HIS A 238 -12.27 0.17 -16.77
N VAL A 239 -13.53 -0.11 -17.11
CA VAL A 239 -14.70 0.68 -16.70
C VAL A 239 -15.15 0.16 -15.33
N PHE A 240 -15.49 1.05 -14.41
CA PHE A 240 -15.96 0.74 -13.06
C PHE A 240 -17.40 1.26 -12.88
N ALA A 241 -18.25 0.45 -12.25
CA ALA A 241 -19.68 0.72 -12.13
C ALA A 241 -20.29 0.23 -10.80
N ARG A 242 -21.48 0.75 -10.49
CA ARG A 242 -22.30 0.32 -9.36
C ARG A 242 -23.36 -0.69 -9.75
#